data_AF-A0A7C1MMP1-F1
#
_entry.id   AF-A0A7C1MMP1-F1
#
_cell.length_a   1.000
_cell.length_b   1.000
_cell.length_c   1.000
_cell.angle_alpha   90.00
_cell.angle_beta   90.00
_cell.angle_gamma   90.00
#
_symmetry.space_group_name_H-M   'P 1'
#
loop_
_entity.id
_entity.type
_entity.pdbx_description
1 polymer ?
#
loop_
_entity_poly.entity_id
_entity_poly.type
_entity_poly.pdbx_seq_one_letter_code
_entity_poly.pdbx_strand_id
1 'polypeptide(L)'
;EKISLTGDRRNSSLYTASFKHKDRDTAKLMVQSLISVFTESTLGNKRLDSNEAQTFIEKQIADYEVRLKEAETRMVDFKQRNAAVLNGGVGKYYERLQEVKNSASEVRLQLSEMENRRVELERQLEDDQDEDSALLYTGMDEIQSNSPLDLRIQSLQEKLDRLSLKYTDRHPEMIQIKSMISELKLKKRKNRSGSTKNTPELLNNPVYQQKQNMLAETEATIAELKVRAEEYDKRAKELEAKVNEVPEVEARLKQLNRDYGAISAQHAKLLQRRESAFLSEDLEEGASTIKFRVIDPPFVPLKPTEPNKLLLNTGVFFVAIIASIGIVFLLSLLYPVFHNRRTLRRATGLPVLGCVTFIPSPDQERKALIGGLVYASLALFLVLAFVGVNMSQDILSI
;
A
#
# COMPACT_ATOMS: atom_id res chain seq x y z
N GLU A 1 10.46 23.09 -48.67
CA GLU A 1 9.16 22.51 -48.24
C GLU A 1 9.00 22.78 -46.77
N LYS A 2 7.90 23.39 -46.34
CA LYS A 2 7.69 23.76 -44.93
C LYS A 2 6.24 23.41 -44.58
N ILE A 3 6.07 22.65 -43.50
CA ILE A 3 4.78 22.36 -42.88
C ILE A 3 4.55 23.43 -41.83
N SER A 4 3.40 24.09 -41.85
CA SER A 4 2.97 25.02 -40.81
C SER A 4 1.62 24.61 -40.24
N LEU A 5 1.57 24.50 -38.92
CA LEU A 5 0.35 24.32 -38.14
C LEU A 5 0.06 25.62 -37.40
N THR A 6 -1.06 26.26 -37.71
CA THR A 6 -1.46 27.52 -37.08
C THR A 6 -2.82 27.32 -36.41
N GLY A 7 -2.91 27.67 -35.12
CA GLY A 7 -4.18 27.75 -34.40
C GLY A 7 -4.89 29.08 -34.69
N ASP A 8 -6.21 29.04 -34.83
CA ASP A 8 -6.98 30.28 -35.00
C ASP A 8 -6.98 31.09 -33.68
N ARG A 9 -6.66 32.38 -33.76
CA ARG A 9 -6.64 33.29 -32.59
C ARG A 9 -8.03 33.56 -32.03
N ARG A 10 -9.08 33.32 -32.81
CA ARG A 10 -10.49 33.51 -32.38
C ARG A 10 -11.13 32.23 -31.83
N ASN A 11 -10.71 31.07 -32.33
CA ASN A 11 -11.23 29.76 -31.92
C ASN A 11 -10.07 28.78 -31.67
N SER A 12 -9.79 28.49 -30.40
CA SER A 12 -8.71 27.57 -30.00
C SER A 12 -8.94 26.11 -30.40
N SER A 13 -10.15 25.77 -30.86
CA SER A 13 -10.51 24.43 -31.36
C SER A 13 -10.22 24.21 -32.85
N LEU A 14 -9.85 25.27 -33.59
CA LEU A 14 -9.57 25.19 -35.02
C LEU A 14 -8.07 25.20 -35.29
N TYR A 15 -7.62 24.18 -36.02
CA TYR A 15 -6.24 24.02 -36.43
C TYR A 15 -6.16 24.03 -37.95
N THR A 16 -5.29 24.87 -38.50
CA THR A 16 -5.02 24.94 -39.93
C THR A 16 -3.66 24.32 -40.23
N ALA A 17 -3.66 23.23 -40.99
CA ALA A 17 -2.45 22.63 -41.53
C ALA A 17 -2.20 23.17 -42.94
N SER A 18 -0.97 23.59 -43.23
CA SER A 18 -0.57 24.11 -44.53
C SER A 18 0.79 23.54 -44.95
N PHE A 19 0.93 23.24 -46.24
CA PHE A 19 2.15 22.70 -46.82
C PHE A 19 2.49 23.40 -48.12
N LYS A 20 3.75 23.84 -48.25
CA LYS A 20 4.25 24.54 -49.42
C LYS A 20 5.07 23.60 -50.30
N HIS A 21 4.64 23.42 -51.55
CA HIS A 21 5.32 22.61 -52.56
C HIS A 21 5.17 23.21 -53.97
N LYS A 22 6.09 22.89 -54.88
CA LYS A 22 6.07 23.38 -56.28
C LYS A 22 4.94 22.77 -57.10
N ASP A 23 4.72 21.47 -56.90
CA ASP A 23 3.64 20.73 -57.54
C ASP A 23 2.36 20.78 -56.70
N ARG A 24 1.24 21.06 -57.37
CA ARG A 24 -0.10 21.26 -56.79
C ARG A 24 -0.66 19.96 -56.23
N ASP A 25 -0.51 18.87 -56.98
CA ASP A 25 -1.09 17.57 -56.59
C ASP A 25 -0.34 16.97 -55.40
N THR A 26 0.99 17.04 -55.44
CA THR A 26 1.83 16.64 -54.30
C THR A 26 1.52 17.47 -53.04
N ALA A 27 1.27 18.78 -53.17
CA ALA A 27 0.94 19.62 -52.02
C ALA A 27 -0.35 19.15 -51.33
N LYS A 28 -1.39 18.87 -52.14
CA LYS A 28 -2.69 18.39 -51.66
C LYS A 28 -2.57 17.03 -50.97
N LEU A 29 -1.88 16.08 -51.62
CA LEU A 29 -1.71 14.71 -51.11
C LEU A 29 -0.95 14.69 -49.77
N MET A 30 0.06 15.55 -49.61
CA MET A 30 0.81 15.65 -48.36
C MET A 30 -0.05 16.15 -47.20
N VAL A 31 -0.85 17.22 -47.41
CA VAL A 31 -1.76 17.72 -46.36
C VAL A 31 -2.83 16.68 -46.04
N GLN A 32 -3.40 16.02 -47.06
CA GLN A 32 -4.40 14.97 -46.87
C GLN A 32 -3.83 13.79 -46.07
N SER A 33 -2.63 13.33 -46.42
CA SER A 33 -1.96 12.23 -45.73
C SER A 33 -1.60 12.61 -44.30
N LEU A 34 -1.11 13.83 -44.08
CA LEU A 34 -0.80 14.35 -42.74
C LEU A 34 -2.05 14.38 -41.85
N ILE A 35 -3.17 14.90 -42.37
CA ILE A 35 -4.45 14.92 -41.65
C ILE A 35 -4.89 13.49 -41.33
N SER A 36 -4.85 12.58 -42.33
CA SER A 36 -5.26 11.19 -42.15
C SER A 36 -4.40 10.44 -41.12
N VAL A 37 -3.08 10.60 -41.18
CA VAL A 37 -2.15 9.98 -40.23
C VAL A 37 -2.34 10.58 -38.84
N PHE A 38 -2.56 11.88 -38.72
CA PHE A 38 -2.83 12.52 -37.43
C PHE A 38 -4.14 12.01 -36.81
N THR A 39 -5.21 11.90 -37.59
CA THR A 39 -6.49 11.35 -37.11
C THR A 39 -6.38 9.88 -36.72
N GLU A 40 -5.67 9.07 -37.52
CA GLU A 40 -5.48 7.65 -37.24
C GLU A 40 -4.58 7.42 -36.01
N SER A 41 -3.46 8.15 -35.92
CA SER A 41 -2.50 8.03 -34.82
C SER A 41 -3.08 8.48 -33.48
N THR A 42 -3.90 9.53 -33.46
CA THR A 42 -4.54 10.00 -32.23
C THR A 42 -5.62 9.02 -31.73
N LEU A 43 -6.33 8.34 -32.63
CA LEU A 43 -7.28 7.30 -32.27
C LEU A 43 -6.58 6.00 -31.82
N GLY A 44 -5.51 5.62 -32.50
CA GLY A 44 -4.69 4.44 -32.17
C GLY A 44 -4.02 4.54 -30.81
N ASN A 45 -3.40 5.69 -30.48
CA ASN A 45 -2.72 5.87 -29.19
C ASN A 45 -3.68 5.78 -28.00
N LYS A 46 -4.87 6.39 -28.10
CA LYS A 46 -5.88 6.29 -27.01
C LYS A 46 -6.34 4.85 -26.74
N ARG A 47 -6.51 4.05 -27.79
CA ARG A 47 -6.87 2.63 -27.67
C ARG A 47 -5.76 1.81 -27.01
N LEU A 48 -4.50 2.08 -27.37
CA LEU A 48 -3.33 1.44 -26.75
C LEU A 48 -3.23 1.76 -25.25
N ASP A 49 -3.37 3.04 -24.88
CA ASP A 49 -3.31 3.49 -23.49
C ASP A 49 -4.45 2.86 -22.64
N SER A 50 -5.65 2.71 -23.20
CA SER A 50 -6.78 2.05 -22.53
C SER A 50 -6.53 0.56 -22.29
N ASN A 51 -6.03 -0.16 -23.31
CA ASN A 51 -5.71 -1.59 -23.21
C ASN A 51 -4.60 -1.85 -22.17
N GLU A 52 -3.57 -0.99 -22.10
CA GLU A 52 -2.53 -1.12 -21.09
C GLU A 52 -3.09 -0.91 -19.67
N ALA A 53 -3.97 0.08 -19.48
CA ALA A 53 -4.63 0.32 -18.20
C ALA A 53 -5.53 -0.86 -17.78
N GLN A 54 -6.29 -1.45 -18.71
CA GLN A 54 -7.13 -2.62 -18.44
C GLN A 54 -6.31 -3.84 -18.04
N THR A 55 -5.28 -4.19 -18.81
CA THR A 55 -4.39 -5.31 -18.49
C THR A 55 -3.65 -5.11 -17.16
N PHE A 56 -3.31 -3.87 -16.81
CA PHE A 56 -2.78 -3.54 -15.49
C PHE A 56 -3.81 -3.80 -14.38
N ILE A 57 -5.06 -3.35 -14.54
CA ILE A 57 -6.14 -3.60 -13.56
C ILE A 57 -6.41 -5.09 -13.39
N GLU A 58 -6.45 -5.87 -14.47
CA GLU A 58 -6.66 -7.32 -14.42
C GLU A 58 -5.55 -8.04 -13.66
N LYS A 59 -4.28 -7.70 -13.92
CA LYS A 59 -3.14 -8.24 -13.16
C LYS A 59 -3.25 -7.90 -11.67
N GLN A 60 -3.65 -6.68 -11.34
CA GLN A 60 -3.84 -6.27 -9.95
C GLN A 60 -5.01 -7.01 -9.28
N ILE A 61 -6.11 -7.27 -10.00
CA ILE A 61 -7.23 -8.06 -9.48
C ILE A 61 -6.75 -9.48 -9.14
N ALA A 62 -6.04 -10.13 -10.05
CA ALA A 62 -5.51 -11.48 -9.82
C ALA A 62 -4.55 -11.55 -8.62
N ASP A 63 -3.65 -10.57 -8.48
CA ASP A 63 -2.75 -10.48 -7.31
C ASP A 63 -3.56 -10.33 -6.00
N TYR A 64 -4.54 -9.43 -5.99
CA TYR A 64 -5.37 -9.19 -4.81
C TYR A 64 -6.28 -10.37 -4.47
N GLU A 65 -6.72 -11.16 -5.46
CA GLU A 65 -7.49 -12.39 -5.24
C GLU A 65 -6.64 -13.44 -4.51
N VAL A 66 -5.39 -13.65 -4.92
CA VAL A 66 -4.45 -14.54 -4.23
C VAL A 66 -4.22 -14.06 -2.79
N ARG A 67 -3.93 -12.77 -2.61
CA ARG A 67 -3.70 -12.17 -1.29
C ARG A 67 -4.93 -12.24 -0.39
N LEU A 68 -6.13 -12.12 -0.97
CA LEU A 68 -7.40 -12.25 -0.24
C LEU A 68 -7.57 -13.68 0.28
N LYS A 69 -7.33 -14.67 -0.58
CA LYS A 69 -7.39 -16.09 -0.20
C LYS A 69 -6.35 -16.44 0.87
N GLU A 70 -5.14 -15.91 0.76
CA GLU A 70 -4.10 -16.08 1.78
C GLU A 70 -4.48 -15.42 3.12
N ALA A 71 -5.05 -14.21 3.09
CA ALA A 71 -5.52 -13.52 4.28
C ALA A 71 -6.69 -14.26 4.95
N GLU A 72 -7.63 -14.77 4.15
CA GLU A 72 -8.75 -15.60 4.61
C GLU A 72 -8.24 -16.89 5.25
N THR A 73 -7.33 -17.60 4.58
CA THR A 73 -6.73 -18.84 5.10
C THR A 73 -6.01 -18.58 6.42
N ARG A 74 -5.17 -17.52 6.51
CA ARG A 74 -4.50 -17.14 7.77
C ARG A 74 -5.48 -16.84 8.89
N MET A 75 -6.59 -16.16 8.60
CA MET A 75 -7.63 -15.86 9.57
C MET A 75 -8.36 -17.12 10.03
N VAL A 76 -8.71 -18.02 9.10
CA VAL A 76 -9.38 -19.29 9.41
C VAL A 76 -8.47 -20.18 10.25
N ASP A 77 -7.22 -20.37 9.85
CA ASP A 77 -6.23 -21.16 10.59
C ASP A 77 -6.02 -20.59 12.00
N PHE A 78 -5.95 -19.26 12.12
CA PHE A 78 -5.83 -18.61 13.42
C PHE A 78 -7.05 -18.87 14.31
N LYS A 79 -8.26 -18.75 13.77
CA LYS A 79 -9.52 -19.05 14.49
C LYS A 79 -9.60 -20.52 14.89
N GLN A 80 -9.19 -21.45 14.04
CA GLN A 80 -9.20 -22.89 14.33
C GLN A 80 -8.22 -23.25 15.45
N ARG A 81 -6.97 -22.75 15.38
CA ARG A 81 -5.95 -23.02 16.42
C ARG A 81 -6.32 -22.42 17.77
N ASN A 82 -6.99 -21.26 17.77
CA ASN A 82 -7.35 -20.53 18.99
C ASN A 82 -8.84 -20.67 19.37
N ALA A 83 -9.57 -21.63 18.81
CA ALA A 83 -11.02 -21.77 19.02
C ALA A 83 -11.40 -21.94 20.49
N ALA A 84 -10.58 -22.68 21.25
CA ALA A 84 -10.79 -22.87 22.68
C ALA A 84 -10.73 -21.53 23.45
N VAL A 85 -9.75 -20.69 23.13
CA VAL A 85 -9.55 -19.37 23.77
C VAL A 85 -10.65 -18.38 23.33
N LEU A 86 -10.99 -18.36 22.04
CA LEU A 86 -11.95 -17.42 21.46
C LEU A 86 -13.40 -17.66 21.91
N ASN A 87 -13.84 -18.91 22.07
CA ASN A 87 -15.23 -19.22 22.43
C ASN A 87 -15.57 -18.88 23.90
N GLY A 88 -14.57 -18.81 24.76
CA GLY A 88 -14.74 -18.46 26.17
C GLY A 88 -14.86 -16.95 26.40
N GLY A 89 -14.07 -16.14 25.69
CA GLY A 89 -13.96 -14.70 25.94
C GLY A 89 -13.31 -14.37 27.28
N VAL A 90 -12.63 -13.21 27.37
CA VAL A 90 -11.88 -12.80 28.57
C VAL A 90 -12.77 -12.83 29.82
N GLY A 91 -14.00 -12.33 29.71
CA GLY A 91 -14.95 -12.22 30.84
C GLY A 91 -15.27 -13.55 31.50
N LYS A 92 -15.55 -14.62 30.72
CA LYS A 92 -15.91 -15.93 31.29
C LYS A 92 -14.71 -16.64 31.92
N TYR A 93 -13.52 -16.50 31.32
CA TYR A 93 -12.30 -17.05 31.91
C TYR A 93 -11.95 -16.35 33.23
N TYR A 94 -12.13 -15.03 33.28
CA TYR A 94 -11.92 -14.25 34.49
C TYR A 94 -12.95 -14.60 35.57
N GLU A 95 -14.23 -14.72 35.24
CA GLU A 95 -15.28 -15.13 36.17
C GLU A 95 -15.01 -16.52 36.76
N ARG A 96 -14.65 -17.49 35.90
CA ARG A 96 -14.29 -18.85 36.34
C ARG A 96 -13.00 -18.87 37.17
N LEU A 97 -12.04 -18.00 36.88
CA LEU A 97 -10.83 -17.84 37.69
C LEU A 97 -11.18 -17.34 39.09
N GLN A 98 -12.08 -16.36 39.20
CA GLN A 98 -12.54 -15.85 40.50
C GLN A 98 -13.30 -16.92 41.28
N GLU A 99 -14.18 -17.67 40.63
CA GLU A 99 -14.88 -18.80 41.24
C GLU A 99 -13.90 -19.84 41.80
N VAL A 100 -12.92 -20.27 41.00
CA VAL A 100 -11.89 -21.23 41.43
C VAL A 100 -10.99 -20.67 42.53
N LYS A 101 -10.61 -19.38 42.48
CA LYS A 101 -9.82 -18.73 43.54
C LYS A 101 -10.61 -18.65 44.85
N ASN A 102 -11.91 -18.39 44.80
CA ASN A 102 -12.79 -18.40 45.97
C ASN A 102 -12.90 -19.80 46.58
N SER A 103 -13.14 -20.84 45.76
CA SER A 103 -13.16 -22.23 46.24
C SER A 103 -11.81 -22.67 46.80
N ALA A 104 -10.68 -22.23 46.20
CA ALA A 104 -9.35 -22.51 46.73
C ALA A 104 -9.15 -21.86 48.11
N SER A 105 -9.62 -20.62 48.30
CA SER A 105 -9.56 -19.90 49.57
C SER A 105 -10.39 -20.58 50.64
N GLU A 106 -11.59 -21.05 50.30
CA GLU A 106 -12.48 -21.79 51.21
C GLU A 106 -11.85 -23.12 51.66
N VAL A 107 -11.28 -23.90 50.73
CA VAL A 107 -10.60 -25.16 51.07
C VAL A 107 -9.34 -24.91 51.92
N ARG A 108 -8.60 -23.82 51.66
CA ARG A 108 -7.44 -23.43 52.48
C ARG A 108 -7.85 -23.03 53.89
N LEU A 109 -8.98 -22.35 54.05
CA LEU A 109 -9.54 -22.01 55.36
C LEU A 109 -9.91 -23.29 56.13
N GLN A 110 -10.66 -24.21 55.50
CA GLN A 110 -11.01 -25.50 56.10
C GLN A 110 -9.77 -26.33 56.46
N LEU A 111 -8.73 -26.29 55.62
CA LEU A 111 -7.47 -26.96 55.88
C LEU A 111 -6.79 -26.40 57.14
N SER A 112 -6.74 -25.08 57.27
CA SER A 112 -6.18 -24.40 58.46
C SER A 112 -6.98 -24.74 59.73
N GLU A 113 -8.31 -24.76 59.65
CA GLU A 113 -9.18 -25.17 60.76
C GLU A 113 -8.91 -26.61 61.20
N MET A 114 -8.77 -27.53 60.25
CA MET A 114 -8.46 -28.94 60.55
C MET A 114 -7.04 -29.13 61.06
N GLU A 115 -6.05 -28.38 60.56
CA GLU A 115 -4.69 -28.38 61.08
C GLU A 115 -4.64 -27.89 62.53
N ASN A 116 -5.38 -26.82 62.87
CA ASN A 116 -5.53 -26.35 64.24
C ASN A 116 -6.20 -27.41 65.14
N ARG A 117 -7.24 -28.08 64.63
CA ARG A 117 -7.91 -29.19 65.33
C ARG A 117 -6.96 -30.36 65.59
N ARG A 118 -6.07 -30.67 64.63
CA ARG A 118 -5.04 -31.71 64.80
C ARG A 118 -4.10 -31.35 65.94
N VAL A 119 -3.59 -30.13 65.96
CA VAL A 119 -2.67 -29.65 67.00
C VAL A 119 -3.32 -29.70 68.38
N GLU A 120 -4.58 -29.32 68.52
CA GLU A 120 -5.28 -29.41 69.81
C GLU A 120 -5.55 -30.86 70.24
N LEU A 121 -5.89 -31.76 69.31
CA LEU A 121 -6.04 -33.19 69.61
C LEU A 121 -4.69 -33.84 69.98
N GLU A 122 -3.60 -33.46 69.32
CA GLU A 122 -2.23 -33.87 69.67
C GLU A 122 -1.88 -33.41 71.09
N ARG A 123 -2.14 -32.15 71.44
CA ARG A 123 -1.90 -31.60 72.78
C ARG A 123 -2.72 -32.32 73.86
N GLN A 124 -4.00 -32.58 73.61
CA GLN A 124 -4.85 -33.32 74.57
C GLN A 124 -4.45 -34.78 74.75
N LEU A 125 -3.88 -35.41 73.71
CA LEU A 125 -3.35 -36.78 73.81
C LEU A 125 -2.03 -36.83 74.58
N GLU A 126 -1.24 -35.76 74.54
CA GLU A 126 -0.01 -35.60 75.33
C GLU A 126 -0.32 -35.32 76.81
N ASP A 127 -1.26 -34.40 77.10
CA ASP A 127 -1.73 -34.13 78.47
C ASP A 127 -2.33 -35.39 79.15
N ASP A 128 -3.16 -36.17 78.44
CA ASP A 128 -3.75 -37.42 78.96
C ASP A 128 -2.70 -38.51 79.24
N GLN A 129 -1.58 -38.54 78.48
CA GLN A 129 -0.49 -39.51 78.71
C GLN A 129 0.27 -39.21 80.01
N ASP A 130 0.38 -37.94 80.38
CA ASP A 130 1.06 -37.50 81.59
C ASP A 130 0.18 -37.66 82.85
N GLU A 131 -1.14 -37.48 82.75
CA GLU A 131 -2.08 -37.66 83.87
C GLU A 131 -2.33 -39.15 84.22
N ASP A 132 -2.50 -40.06 83.24
CA ASP A 132 -2.70 -41.50 83.51
C ASP A 132 -1.40 -42.20 83.96
N SER A 133 -0.23 -41.63 83.67
CA SER A 133 1.06 -42.11 84.19
C SER A 133 1.21 -41.91 85.71
N ALA A 134 0.35 -41.12 86.35
CA ALA A 134 0.38 -40.85 87.78
C ALA A 134 -0.52 -41.77 88.65
N LEU A 135 -1.38 -42.61 88.05
CA LEU A 135 -2.47 -43.29 88.80
C LEU A 135 -2.48 -44.83 88.85
N LEU A 136 -1.49 -45.57 88.33
CA LEU A 136 -1.57 -47.04 88.34
C LEU A 136 -0.28 -47.73 88.84
N TYR A 137 -0.19 -47.85 90.17
CA TYR A 137 0.59 -48.90 90.84
C TYR A 137 -0.37 -49.76 91.67
N THR A 138 -1.09 -50.69 91.04
CA THR A 138 -1.72 -51.82 91.73
C THR A 138 -2.12 -52.87 90.68
N GLY A 139 -1.49 -54.04 90.76
CA GLY A 139 -1.59 -55.09 89.74
C GLY A 139 -2.82 -55.97 89.85
N MET A 140 -3.08 -56.75 88.79
CA MET A 140 -3.08 -58.23 88.76
C MET A 140 -3.57 -58.73 87.38
N ASP A 141 -2.86 -59.75 86.86
CA ASP A 141 -3.20 -60.85 85.95
C ASP A 141 -3.89 -60.68 84.56
N GLU A 142 -3.09 -61.12 83.57
CA GLU A 142 -3.37 -61.95 82.38
C GLU A 142 -4.79 -61.97 81.79
N ILE A 143 -5.01 -61.20 80.72
CA ILE A 143 -5.82 -61.65 79.58
C ILE A 143 -5.15 -61.26 78.24
N GLN A 144 -4.91 -62.27 77.42
CA GLN A 144 -4.35 -62.23 76.08
C GLN A 144 -5.17 -61.31 75.15
N SER A 145 -4.72 -60.06 74.96
CA SER A 145 -5.38 -59.06 74.12
C SER A 145 -4.50 -58.65 72.93
N ASN A 146 -5.13 -58.58 71.76
CA ASN A 146 -4.48 -58.41 70.46
C ASN A 146 -3.72 -57.07 70.36
N SER A 147 -2.50 -57.11 69.81
CA SER A 147 -1.63 -55.93 69.66
C SER A 147 -2.34 -54.81 68.85
N PRO A 148 -2.22 -53.52 69.22
CA PRO A 148 -2.84 -52.40 68.49
C PRO A 148 -2.45 -52.32 67.01
N LEU A 149 -1.29 -52.88 66.64
CA LEU A 149 -0.87 -53.02 65.24
C LEU A 149 -1.80 -53.94 64.44
N ASP A 150 -2.45 -54.91 65.09
CA ASP A 150 -3.34 -55.88 64.43
C ASP A 150 -4.69 -55.26 64.11
N LEU A 151 -5.22 -54.42 64.99
CA LEU A 151 -6.43 -53.62 64.73
C LEU A 151 -6.20 -52.59 63.60
N ARG A 152 -5.01 -51.97 63.55
CA ARG A 152 -4.67 -51.04 62.47
C ARG A 152 -4.48 -51.74 61.13
N ILE A 153 -3.85 -52.91 61.12
CA ILE A 153 -3.73 -53.73 59.90
C ILE A 153 -5.12 -54.16 59.42
N GLN A 154 -6.00 -54.58 60.33
CA GLN A 154 -7.35 -55.02 59.99
C GLN A 154 -8.21 -53.87 59.42
N SER A 155 -8.24 -52.69 60.06
CA SER A 155 -9.00 -51.54 59.55
C SER A 155 -8.50 -51.05 58.18
N LEU A 156 -7.19 -51.12 57.92
CA LEU A 156 -6.63 -50.81 56.61
C LEU A 156 -6.96 -51.89 55.56
N GLN A 157 -7.03 -53.17 55.95
CA GLN A 157 -7.50 -54.25 55.09
C GLN A 157 -8.98 -54.06 54.72
N GLU A 158 -9.84 -53.72 55.67
CA GLU A 158 -11.26 -53.44 55.39
C GLU A 158 -11.47 -52.20 54.51
N LYS A 159 -10.60 -51.18 54.62
CA LYS A 159 -10.59 -50.04 53.70
C LYS A 159 -10.15 -50.44 52.30
N LEU A 160 -9.12 -51.30 52.19
CA LEU A 160 -8.66 -51.84 50.91
C LEU A 160 -9.76 -52.66 50.24
N ASP A 161 -10.45 -53.51 50.98
CA ASP A 161 -11.54 -54.35 50.45
C ASP A 161 -12.69 -53.48 49.93
N ARG A 162 -13.08 -52.42 50.66
CA ARG A 162 -14.08 -51.46 50.19
C ARG A 162 -13.66 -50.70 48.93
N LEU A 163 -12.39 -50.32 48.83
CA LEU A 163 -11.88 -49.60 47.65
C LEU A 163 -11.71 -50.53 46.45
N SER A 164 -11.40 -51.81 46.67
CA SER A 164 -11.29 -52.82 45.59
C SER A 164 -12.61 -53.07 44.86
N LEU A 165 -13.75 -52.79 45.50
CA LEU A 165 -15.08 -52.86 44.88
C LEU A 165 -15.35 -51.71 43.90
N LYS A 166 -14.61 -50.60 43.99
CA LYS A 166 -14.84 -49.38 43.21
C LYS A 166 -13.70 -49.03 42.26
N TYR A 167 -12.47 -49.43 42.58
CA TYR A 167 -11.26 -49.03 41.87
C TYR A 167 -10.41 -50.24 41.45
N THR A 168 -9.73 -50.15 40.30
CA THR A 168 -8.80 -51.18 39.80
C THR A 168 -7.42 -51.05 40.45
N ASP A 169 -6.67 -52.15 40.59
CA ASP A 169 -5.37 -52.28 41.30
C ASP A 169 -4.30 -51.21 41.01
N ARG A 170 -4.46 -50.42 39.94
CA ARG A 170 -3.58 -49.32 39.51
C ARG A 170 -3.97 -47.94 40.04
N HIS A 171 -5.08 -47.79 40.77
CA HIS A 171 -5.51 -46.50 41.32
C HIS A 171 -4.52 -45.99 42.39
N PRO A 172 -4.15 -44.68 42.40
CA PRO A 172 -3.16 -44.13 43.32
C PRO A 172 -3.44 -44.43 44.80
N GLU A 173 -4.70 -44.32 45.22
CA GLU A 173 -5.12 -44.60 46.60
C GLU A 173 -4.93 -46.07 47.01
N MET A 174 -5.11 -47.01 46.09
CA MET A 174 -4.91 -48.43 46.39
C MET A 174 -3.44 -48.81 46.52
N ILE A 175 -2.57 -48.16 45.75
CA ILE A 175 -1.11 -48.34 45.88
C ILE A 175 -0.65 -47.83 47.25
N GLN A 176 -1.13 -46.65 47.67
CA GLN A 176 -0.81 -46.07 48.98
C GLN A 176 -1.27 -46.95 50.15
N ILE A 177 -2.48 -47.50 50.10
CA ILE A 177 -2.98 -48.36 51.19
C ILE A 177 -2.22 -49.69 51.23
N LYS A 178 -1.92 -50.30 50.07
CA LYS A 178 -1.09 -51.52 50.00
C LYS A 178 0.31 -51.28 50.56
N SER A 179 0.95 -50.14 50.25
CA SER A 179 2.26 -49.81 50.83
C SER A 179 2.18 -49.61 52.34
N MET A 180 1.15 -48.93 52.84
CA MET A 180 0.94 -48.71 54.29
C MET A 180 0.77 -50.03 55.05
N ILE A 181 -0.02 -50.97 54.52
CA ILE A 181 -0.20 -52.31 55.10
C ILE A 181 1.12 -53.08 55.11
N SER A 182 1.89 -53.00 54.03
CA SER A 182 3.18 -53.70 53.93
C SER A 182 4.19 -53.18 54.96
N GLU A 183 4.25 -51.85 55.15
CA GLU A 183 5.12 -51.21 56.12
C GLU A 183 4.72 -51.57 57.56
N LEU A 184 3.42 -51.57 57.86
CA LEU A 184 2.90 -51.95 59.18
C LEU A 184 3.14 -53.44 59.49
N LYS A 185 3.01 -54.34 58.50
CA LYS A 185 3.38 -55.75 58.66
C LYS A 185 4.87 -55.93 58.91
N LEU A 186 5.71 -55.10 58.29
CA LEU A 186 7.16 -55.11 58.49
C LEU A 186 7.54 -54.60 59.88
N LYS A 187 6.90 -53.51 60.34
CA LYS A 187 6.97 -53.00 61.71
C LYS A 187 6.52 -54.05 62.74
N LYS A 188 5.44 -54.79 62.47
CA LYS A 188 4.99 -55.93 63.31
C LYS A 188 6.06 -57.03 63.41
N ARG A 189 6.68 -57.43 62.29
CA ARG A 189 7.75 -58.43 62.28
C ARG A 189 8.99 -57.95 63.04
N LYS A 190 9.33 -56.66 62.91
CA LYS A 190 10.47 -56.04 63.61
C LYS A 190 10.22 -55.93 65.12
N ASN A 191 9.01 -55.58 65.54
CA ASN A 191 8.59 -55.51 66.94
C ASN A 191 8.50 -56.90 67.60
N ARG A 192 8.25 -57.97 66.83
CA ARG A 192 8.32 -59.36 67.33
C ARG A 192 9.74 -59.89 67.53
N SER A 193 10.76 -59.26 66.94
CA SER A 193 12.16 -59.69 67.02
C SER A 193 12.99 -58.90 68.04
N GLY A 194 12.42 -57.83 68.63
CA GLY A 194 12.99 -57.10 69.75
C GLY A 194 12.34 -57.54 71.05
N SER A 195 13.15 -58.08 71.96
CA SER A 195 12.78 -58.60 73.27
C SER A 195 11.74 -57.75 74.02
N THR A 196 10.76 -58.47 74.56
CA THR A 196 9.89 -58.16 75.70
C THR A 196 10.51 -57.11 76.64
N LYS A 197 10.00 -55.88 76.56
CA LYS A 197 10.16 -54.86 77.60
C LYS A 197 8.87 -54.06 77.64
N ASN A 198 8.17 -54.20 78.76
CA ASN A 198 7.05 -53.44 79.27
C ASN A 198 6.55 -52.33 78.33
N THR A 199 5.54 -52.66 77.54
CA THR A 199 4.68 -51.62 76.96
C THR A 199 3.67 -51.28 78.06
N PRO A 200 3.55 -50.01 78.49
CA PRO A 200 2.63 -49.67 79.56
C PRO A 200 1.19 -49.96 79.13
N GLU A 201 0.36 -50.41 80.08
CA GLU A 201 -1.09 -50.60 79.96
C GLU A 201 -1.88 -49.29 79.74
N LEU A 202 -1.28 -48.27 79.11
CA LEU A 202 -1.93 -47.03 78.67
C LEU A 202 -2.90 -47.24 77.50
N LEU A 203 -2.93 -48.45 76.91
CA LEU A 203 -3.69 -48.77 75.70
C LEU A 203 -5.16 -49.13 75.93
N ASN A 204 -5.64 -49.24 77.18
CA ASN A 204 -7.00 -49.67 77.50
C ASN A 204 -7.93 -48.56 78.02
N ASN A 205 -7.55 -47.28 77.92
CA ASN A 205 -8.46 -46.18 78.19
C ASN A 205 -9.36 -45.94 76.93
N PRO A 206 -10.69 -46.21 76.99
CA PRO A 206 -11.58 -46.03 75.84
C PRO A 206 -11.65 -44.58 75.35
N VAL A 207 -11.39 -43.60 76.22
CA VAL A 207 -11.35 -42.17 75.85
C VAL A 207 -10.11 -41.87 75.00
N TYR A 208 -8.95 -42.46 75.35
CA TYR A 208 -7.71 -42.31 74.59
C TYR A 208 -7.83 -42.92 73.18
N GLN A 209 -8.41 -44.12 73.07
CA GLN A 209 -8.66 -44.76 71.77
C GLN A 209 -9.63 -43.93 70.90
N GLN A 210 -10.65 -43.32 71.51
CA GLN A 210 -11.56 -42.44 70.81
C GLN A 210 -10.85 -41.18 70.28
N LYS A 211 -10.02 -40.50 71.10
CA LYS A 211 -9.21 -39.34 70.69
C LYS A 211 -8.22 -39.71 69.58
N GLN A 212 -7.57 -40.88 69.65
CA GLN A 212 -6.66 -41.36 68.61
C GLN A 212 -7.37 -41.65 67.28
N ASN A 213 -8.59 -42.18 67.32
CA ASN A 213 -9.42 -42.33 66.12
C ASN A 213 -9.82 -40.98 65.52
N MET A 214 -10.20 -40.01 66.35
CA MET A 214 -10.50 -38.63 65.91
C MET A 214 -9.28 -37.95 65.28
N LEU A 215 -8.08 -38.18 65.83
CA LEU A 215 -6.83 -37.67 65.26
C LEU A 215 -6.58 -38.29 63.87
N ALA A 216 -6.68 -39.61 63.75
CA ALA A 216 -6.50 -40.30 62.47
C ALA A 216 -7.54 -39.89 61.41
N GLU A 217 -8.77 -39.58 61.82
CA GLU A 217 -9.82 -39.03 60.95
C GLU A 217 -9.51 -37.58 60.53
N THR A 218 -9.03 -36.75 61.46
CA THR A 218 -8.58 -35.37 61.20
C THR A 218 -7.42 -35.36 60.22
N GLU A 219 -6.40 -36.21 60.42
CA GLU A 219 -5.26 -36.35 59.52
C GLU A 219 -5.67 -36.80 58.12
N ALA A 220 -6.60 -37.75 58.00
CA ALA A 220 -7.13 -38.17 56.72
C ALA A 220 -7.85 -37.01 56.00
N THR A 221 -8.62 -36.22 56.74
CA THR A 221 -9.32 -35.04 56.20
C THR A 221 -8.34 -33.94 55.77
N ILE A 222 -7.28 -33.69 56.53
CA ILE A 222 -6.19 -32.77 56.16
C ILE A 222 -5.53 -33.22 54.85
N ALA A 223 -5.24 -34.51 54.71
CA ALA A 223 -4.64 -35.06 53.49
C ALA A 223 -5.57 -34.86 52.28
N GLU A 224 -6.87 -35.10 52.43
CA GLU A 224 -7.88 -34.84 51.39
C GLU A 224 -7.92 -33.35 51.00
N LEU A 225 -8.03 -32.45 51.99
CA LEU A 225 -8.11 -31.02 51.76
C LEU A 225 -6.83 -30.46 51.11
N LYS A 226 -5.65 -31.01 51.45
CA LYS A 226 -4.38 -30.67 50.79
C LYS A 226 -4.41 -31.00 49.31
N VAL A 227 -4.83 -32.20 48.94
CA VAL A 227 -4.95 -32.63 47.53
C VAL A 227 -5.96 -31.74 46.80
N ARG A 228 -7.10 -31.45 47.43
CA ARG A 228 -8.13 -30.56 46.85
C ARG A 228 -7.61 -29.13 46.65
N ALA A 229 -6.86 -28.58 47.61
CA ALA A 229 -6.26 -27.26 47.51
C ALA A 229 -5.23 -27.18 46.37
N GLU A 230 -4.40 -28.22 46.21
CA GLU A 230 -3.41 -28.30 45.13
C GLU A 230 -4.09 -28.37 43.75
N GLU A 231 -5.18 -29.14 43.62
CA GLU A 231 -5.96 -29.23 42.39
C GLU A 231 -6.61 -27.88 42.02
N TYR A 232 -7.19 -27.17 42.99
CA TYR A 232 -7.74 -25.83 42.73
C TYR A 232 -6.65 -24.81 42.37
N ASP A 233 -5.46 -24.88 42.98
CA ASP A 233 -4.33 -24.02 42.64
C ASP A 233 -3.81 -24.29 41.21
N LYS A 234 -3.76 -25.56 40.78
CA LYS A 234 -3.45 -25.95 39.40
C LYS A 234 -4.47 -25.37 38.42
N ARG A 235 -5.76 -25.54 38.68
CA ARG A 235 -6.84 -24.98 37.85
C ARG A 235 -6.80 -23.46 37.79
N ALA A 236 -6.51 -22.80 38.92
CA ALA A 236 -6.36 -21.35 38.97
C ALA A 236 -5.21 -20.87 38.08
N LYS A 237 -4.05 -21.54 38.14
CA LYS A 237 -2.88 -21.22 37.29
C LYS A 237 -3.18 -21.43 35.81
N GLU A 238 -3.85 -22.51 35.43
CA GLU A 238 -4.26 -22.76 34.05
C GLU A 238 -5.23 -21.69 33.52
N LEU A 239 -6.21 -21.29 34.35
CA LEU A 239 -7.16 -20.23 34.00
C LEU A 239 -6.48 -18.86 33.93
N GLU A 240 -5.55 -18.57 34.84
CA GLU A 240 -4.77 -17.32 34.84
C GLU A 240 -3.89 -17.21 33.59
N ALA A 241 -3.25 -18.30 33.16
CA ALA A 241 -2.53 -18.35 31.89
C ALA A 241 -3.45 -18.04 30.69
N LYS A 242 -4.66 -18.61 30.66
CA LYS A 242 -5.65 -18.33 29.61
C LYS A 242 -6.12 -16.87 29.65
N VAL A 243 -6.40 -16.31 30.83
CA VAL A 243 -6.81 -14.90 30.97
C VAL A 243 -5.74 -13.96 30.40
N ASN A 244 -4.46 -14.29 30.58
CA ASN A 244 -3.36 -13.50 30.04
C ASN A 244 -3.16 -13.69 28.52
N GLU A 245 -3.47 -14.88 27.99
CA GLU A 245 -3.36 -15.19 26.55
C GLU A 245 -4.48 -14.57 25.71
N VAL A 246 -5.72 -14.49 26.25
CA VAL A 246 -6.90 -14.05 25.47
C VAL A 246 -6.71 -12.66 24.84
N PRO A 247 -6.23 -11.61 25.54
CA PRO A 247 -6.05 -10.29 24.95
C PRO A 247 -5.08 -10.27 23.75
N GLU A 248 -4.01 -11.06 23.80
CA GLU A 248 -3.05 -11.18 22.70
C GLU A 248 -3.70 -11.86 21.48
N VAL A 249 -4.47 -12.92 21.73
CA VAL A 249 -5.22 -13.64 20.69
C VAL A 249 -6.28 -12.73 20.05
N GLU A 250 -7.02 -11.96 20.85
CA GLU A 250 -8.03 -11.00 20.37
C GLU A 250 -7.38 -9.86 19.56
N ALA A 251 -6.28 -9.29 20.04
CA ALA A 251 -5.55 -8.25 19.32
C ALA A 251 -5.06 -8.75 17.96
N ARG A 252 -4.51 -9.97 17.91
CA ARG A 252 -4.04 -10.60 16.68
C ARG A 252 -5.19 -10.94 15.73
N LEU A 253 -6.32 -11.43 16.24
CA LEU A 253 -7.52 -11.64 15.43
C LEU A 253 -8.05 -10.32 14.84
N LYS A 254 -8.06 -9.24 15.63
CA LYS A 254 -8.47 -7.91 15.18
C LYS A 254 -7.55 -7.39 14.08
N GLN A 255 -6.24 -7.60 14.20
CA GLN A 255 -5.29 -7.27 13.15
C GLN A 255 -5.57 -8.06 11.86
N LEU A 256 -5.74 -9.38 11.96
CA LEU A 256 -6.06 -10.23 10.81
C LEU A 256 -7.38 -9.82 10.13
N ASN A 257 -8.41 -9.48 10.90
CA ASN A 257 -9.67 -8.96 10.38
C ASN A 257 -9.49 -7.62 9.64
N ARG A 258 -8.66 -6.71 10.17
CA ARG A 258 -8.36 -5.43 9.52
C ARG A 258 -7.60 -5.63 8.21
N ASP A 259 -6.62 -6.53 8.21
CA ASP A 259 -5.82 -6.84 7.02
C ASP A 259 -6.70 -7.48 5.94
N TYR A 260 -7.55 -8.45 6.31
CA TYR A 260 -8.56 -9.03 5.42
C TYR A 260 -9.51 -7.95 4.87
N GLY A 261 -10.04 -7.08 5.73
CA GLY A 261 -10.95 -6.01 5.33
C GLY A 261 -10.32 -5.01 4.36
N ALA A 262 -9.05 -4.65 4.57
CA ALA A 262 -8.32 -3.77 3.66
C ALA A 262 -8.08 -4.41 2.29
N ILE A 263 -7.68 -5.69 2.25
CA ILE A 263 -7.47 -6.43 1.00
C ILE A 263 -8.79 -6.62 0.25
N SER A 264 -9.85 -7.03 0.94
CA SER A 264 -11.19 -7.20 0.37
C SER A 264 -11.75 -5.89 -0.20
N ALA A 265 -11.61 -4.78 0.53
CA ALA A 265 -12.06 -3.46 0.06
C ALA A 265 -11.29 -3.01 -1.19
N GLN A 266 -9.98 -3.22 -1.22
CA GLN A 266 -9.17 -2.87 -2.38
C GLN A 266 -9.49 -3.76 -3.60
N HIS A 267 -9.70 -5.06 -3.39
CA HIS A 267 -10.14 -5.98 -4.44
C HIS A 267 -11.50 -5.56 -5.03
N ALA A 268 -12.48 -5.24 -4.17
CA ALA A 268 -13.79 -4.73 -4.60
C ALA A 268 -13.68 -3.42 -5.40
N LYS A 269 -12.80 -2.51 -4.97
CA LYS A 269 -12.53 -1.25 -5.69
C LYS A 269 -11.91 -1.48 -7.06
N LEU A 270 -11.01 -2.46 -7.20
CA LEU A 270 -10.42 -2.83 -8.49
C LEU A 270 -11.47 -3.46 -9.43
N LEU A 271 -12.34 -4.33 -8.91
CA LEU A 271 -13.46 -4.88 -9.68
C LEU A 271 -14.40 -3.77 -10.17
N GLN A 272 -14.75 -2.82 -9.29
CA GLN A 272 -15.58 -1.67 -9.68
C GLN A 272 -14.89 -0.82 -10.77
N ARG A 273 -13.58 -0.59 -10.66
CA ARG A 273 -12.81 0.13 -11.67
C ARG A 273 -12.79 -0.59 -13.01
N ARG A 274 -12.62 -1.91 -12.99
CA ARG A 274 -12.70 -2.74 -14.20
C ARG A 274 -14.05 -2.57 -14.87
N GLU A 275 -15.14 -2.69 -14.12
CA GLU A 275 -16.49 -2.52 -14.64
C GLU A 275 -16.71 -1.13 -15.23
N SER A 276 -16.25 -0.08 -14.53
CA SER A 276 -16.35 1.29 -15.06
C SER A 276 -15.51 1.52 -16.32
N ALA A 277 -14.37 0.84 -16.45
CA ALA A 277 -13.53 0.92 -17.64
C ALA A 277 -14.20 0.21 -18.83
N PHE A 278 -14.77 -0.98 -18.63
CA PHE A 278 -15.57 -1.67 -19.64
C PHE A 278 -16.76 -0.84 -20.11
N LEU A 279 -17.54 -0.27 -19.18
CA LEU A 279 -18.66 0.59 -19.53
C LEU A 279 -18.22 1.85 -20.29
N SER A 280 -17.06 2.42 -19.93
CA SER A 280 -16.51 3.60 -20.61
C SER A 280 -16.04 3.27 -22.02
N GLU A 281 -15.48 2.08 -22.25
CA GLU A 281 -15.10 1.59 -23.57
C GLU A 281 -16.32 1.39 -24.47
N ASP A 282 -17.35 0.68 -23.99
CA ASP A 282 -18.62 0.49 -24.72
C ASP A 282 -19.26 1.84 -25.08
N LEU A 283 -19.20 2.81 -24.17
CA LEU A 283 -19.68 4.18 -24.40
C LEU A 283 -18.78 4.94 -25.39
N GLU A 284 -17.46 4.78 -25.39
CA GLU A 284 -16.57 5.45 -26.36
C GLU A 284 -16.70 4.84 -27.77
N GLU A 285 -16.96 3.54 -27.88
CA GLU A 285 -17.31 2.90 -29.15
C GLU A 285 -18.65 3.41 -29.70
N GLY A 286 -19.66 3.55 -28.83
CA GLY A 286 -20.99 4.05 -29.20
C GLY A 286 -21.08 5.57 -29.39
N ALA A 287 -20.33 6.36 -28.62
CA ALA A 287 -20.41 7.81 -28.51
C ALA A 287 -19.11 8.51 -28.96
N SER A 288 -18.69 8.28 -30.20
CA SER A 288 -17.87 9.20 -31.00
C SER A 288 -16.84 10.06 -30.22
N THR A 289 -15.82 9.43 -29.64
CA THR A 289 -14.61 10.07 -29.12
C THR A 289 -14.10 11.14 -30.08
N ILE A 290 -13.83 12.36 -29.55
CA ILE A 290 -13.25 13.56 -30.20
C ILE A 290 -12.89 13.30 -31.66
N LYS A 291 -13.91 13.35 -32.53
CA LYS A 291 -13.69 13.27 -33.96
C LYS A 291 -13.05 14.60 -34.32
N PHE A 292 -11.73 14.63 -34.51
CA PHE A 292 -11.11 15.67 -35.33
C PHE A 292 -11.79 15.59 -36.69
N ARG A 293 -12.89 16.32 -36.83
CA ARG A 293 -13.68 16.35 -38.06
C ARG A 293 -12.94 17.28 -38.99
N VAL A 294 -12.59 16.78 -40.15
CA VAL A 294 -12.11 17.64 -41.23
C VAL A 294 -13.26 18.58 -41.57
N ILE A 295 -13.13 19.84 -41.16
CA ILE A 295 -14.12 20.88 -41.46
C ILE A 295 -13.96 21.27 -42.92
N ASP A 296 -12.75 21.64 -43.30
CA ASP A 296 -12.39 22.01 -44.67
C ASP A 296 -11.39 20.99 -45.25
N PRO A 297 -11.72 20.34 -46.37
CA PRO A 297 -10.78 19.45 -47.05
C PRO A 297 -9.61 20.26 -47.65
N PRO A 298 -8.44 19.63 -47.84
CA PRO A 298 -7.28 20.31 -48.39
C PRO A 298 -7.55 20.77 -49.83
N PHE A 299 -7.47 22.08 -50.03
CA PHE A 299 -7.59 22.71 -51.34
C PHE A 299 -6.26 23.36 -51.75
N VAL A 300 -6.05 23.45 -53.06
CA VAL A 300 -4.86 24.10 -53.63
C VAL A 300 -5.29 25.43 -54.22
N PRO A 301 -4.70 26.56 -53.79
CA PRO A 301 -5.03 27.86 -54.37
C PRO A 301 -4.75 27.87 -55.87
N LEU A 302 -5.61 28.54 -56.62
CA LEU A 302 -5.47 28.68 -58.08
C LEU A 302 -4.28 29.59 -58.45
N LYS A 303 -3.90 30.51 -57.56
CA LYS A 303 -2.78 31.44 -57.74
C LYS A 303 -1.57 31.00 -56.90
N PRO A 304 -0.32 31.11 -57.41
CA PRO A 304 0.88 30.88 -56.62
C PRO A 304 0.94 31.84 -55.44
N THR A 305 1.15 31.31 -54.24
CA THR A 305 1.21 32.13 -53.02
C THR A 305 2.54 32.87 -52.84
N GLU A 306 3.62 32.39 -53.46
CA GLU A 306 4.95 32.99 -53.37
C GLU A 306 5.74 32.86 -54.67
N PRO A 307 6.66 33.80 -55.01
CA PRO A 307 6.90 35.09 -54.35
C PRO A 307 5.88 36.16 -54.75
N ASN A 308 5.71 37.19 -53.90
CA ASN A 308 4.86 38.36 -54.18
C ASN A 308 5.38 39.11 -55.41
N LYS A 309 4.79 38.82 -56.58
CA LYS A 309 5.23 39.34 -57.88
C LYS A 309 5.28 40.87 -57.92
N LEU A 310 4.34 41.54 -57.26
CA LEU A 310 4.31 43.01 -57.14
C LEU A 310 5.55 43.56 -56.43
N LEU A 311 5.94 42.95 -55.30
CA LEU A 311 7.12 43.39 -54.54
C LEU A 311 8.39 43.15 -55.35
N LEU A 312 8.49 42.00 -56.02
CA LEU A 312 9.61 41.68 -56.89
C LEU A 312 9.74 42.69 -58.06
N ASN A 313 8.64 42.93 -58.79
CA ASN A 313 8.63 43.86 -59.92
C ASN A 313 8.99 45.28 -59.47
N THR A 314 8.45 45.74 -58.34
CA THR A 314 8.78 47.05 -57.75
C THR A 314 10.26 47.12 -57.37
N GLY A 315 10.81 46.07 -56.77
CA GLY A 315 12.24 45.98 -56.45
C GLY A 315 13.12 46.10 -57.70
N VAL A 316 12.81 45.36 -58.76
CA VAL A 316 13.55 45.41 -60.03
C VAL A 316 13.48 46.80 -60.67
N PHE A 317 12.32 47.46 -60.63
CA PHE A 317 12.14 48.82 -61.14
C PHE A 317 13.09 49.83 -60.49
N PHE A 318 13.16 49.83 -59.16
CA PHE A 318 14.06 50.74 -58.43
C PHE A 318 15.54 50.42 -58.70
N VAL A 319 15.91 49.14 -58.74
CA VAL A 319 17.28 48.72 -59.07
C VAL A 319 17.68 49.21 -60.46
N ALA A 320 16.78 49.14 -61.45
CA ALA A 320 17.05 49.62 -62.81
C ALA A 320 17.28 51.15 -62.85
N ILE A 321 16.50 51.94 -62.10
CA ILE A 321 16.71 53.39 -61.99
C ILE A 321 18.06 53.72 -61.37
N ILE A 322 18.39 53.05 -60.26
CA ILE A 322 19.67 53.25 -59.56
C ILE A 322 20.84 52.87 -60.47
N ALA A 323 20.73 51.74 -61.19
CA ALA A 323 21.75 51.30 -62.13
C ALA A 323 21.94 52.30 -63.27
N SER A 324 20.86 52.86 -63.82
CA SER A 324 20.92 53.91 -64.86
C SER A 324 21.67 55.16 -64.39
N ILE A 325 21.31 55.68 -63.21
CA ILE A 325 21.99 56.83 -62.60
C ILE A 325 23.48 56.50 -62.36
N GLY A 326 23.76 55.29 -61.87
CA GLY A 326 25.13 54.80 -61.66
C GLY A 326 25.95 54.77 -62.95
N ILE A 327 25.38 54.31 -64.06
CA ILE A 327 26.04 54.28 -65.37
C ILE A 327 26.33 55.71 -65.87
N VAL A 328 25.36 56.62 -65.75
CA VAL A 328 25.55 58.04 -66.13
C VAL A 328 26.65 58.68 -65.28
N PHE A 329 26.66 58.42 -63.98
CA PHE A 329 27.69 58.89 -63.07
C PHE A 329 29.08 58.33 -63.43
N LEU A 330 29.15 57.03 -63.73
CA LEU A 330 30.39 56.37 -64.15
C LEU A 330 30.93 56.98 -65.45
N LEU A 331 30.07 57.19 -66.46
CA LEU A 331 30.42 57.86 -67.72
C LEU A 331 30.93 59.29 -67.49
N SER A 332 30.29 60.04 -66.57
CA SER A 332 30.74 61.38 -66.19
C SER A 332 32.11 61.38 -65.50
N LEU A 333 32.49 60.29 -64.82
CA LEU A 333 33.80 60.12 -64.21
C LEU A 333 34.88 59.80 -65.24
N LEU A 334 34.55 59.00 -66.27
CA LEU A 334 35.48 58.63 -67.35
C LEU A 334 35.73 59.77 -68.34
N TYR A 335 34.74 60.63 -68.59
CA TYR A 335 34.84 61.76 -69.51
C TYR A 335 34.54 63.10 -68.81
N PRO A 336 35.47 63.62 -67.98
CA PRO A 336 35.25 64.88 -67.30
C PRO A 336 35.21 66.05 -68.29
N VAL A 337 34.08 66.75 -68.36
CA VAL A 337 33.90 67.96 -69.17
C VAL A 337 34.01 69.20 -68.27
N PHE A 338 34.82 70.18 -68.66
CA PHE A 338 34.98 71.42 -67.89
C PHE A 338 33.87 72.43 -68.22
N HIS A 339 32.92 72.60 -67.29
CA HIS A 339 31.79 73.53 -67.47
C HIS A 339 32.05 74.96 -66.97
N ASN A 340 33.15 75.22 -66.25
CA ASN A 340 33.38 76.52 -65.61
C ASN A 340 34.83 76.99 -65.74
N ARG A 341 35.02 78.28 -66.06
CA ARG A 341 36.33 78.94 -66.20
C ARG A 341 37.23 78.75 -64.97
N ARG A 342 36.62 78.75 -63.78
CA ARG A 342 37.34 78.58 -62.51
C ARG A 342 37.89 77.16 -62.36
N THR A 343 37.13 76.16 -62.83
CA THR A 343 37.51 74.74 -62.77
C THR A 343 38.62 74.43 -63.76
N LEU A 344 38.53 74.98 -64.99
CA LEU A 344 39.58 74.84 -66.00
C LEU A 344 40.90 75.48 -65.55
N ARG A 345 40.85 76.71 -65.00
CA ARG A 345 42.04 77.39 -64.44
C ARG A 345 42.71 76.59 -63.33
N ARG A 346 41.93 76.01 -62.41
CA ARG A 346 42.45 75.20 -61.31
C ARG A 346 43.09 73.89 -61.80
N ALA A 347 42.51 73.25 -62.81
CA ALA A 347 43.03 72.00 -63.34
C ALA A 347 44.27 72.17 -64.23
N THR A 348 44.34 73.26 -65.01
CA THR A 348 45.41 73.49 -65.99
C THR A 348 46.52 74.43 -65.53
N GLY A 349 46.29 75.21 -64.46
CA GLY A 349 47.26 76.18 -63.91
C GLY A 349 47.47 77.45 -64.75
N LEU A 350 46.80 77.59 -65.89
CA LEU A 350 46.99 78.69 -66.83
C LEU A 350 45.92 79.79 -66.66
N PRO A 351 46.27 81.10 -66.81
CA PRO A 351 45.30 82.18 -66.75
C PRO A 351 44.37 82.15 -67.97
N VAL A 352 43.05 82.07 -67.71
CA VAL A 352 42.02 82.10 -68.76
C VAL A 352 41.83 83.54 -69.23
N LEU A 353 42.29 83.87 -70.44
CA LEU A 353 42.33 85.23 -70.99
C LEU A 353 40.96 85.75 -71.46
N GLY A 354 39.98 84.88 -71.69
CA GLY A 354 38.61 85.24 -72.06
C GLY A 354 37.75 84.01 -72.26
N CYS A 355 36.44 84.16 -72.23
CA CYS A 355 35.49 83.11 -72.60
C CYS A 355 34.65 83.58 -73.78
N VAL A 356 34.59 82.77 -74.84
CA VAL A 356 33.63 82.98 -75.91
C VAL A 356 32.33 82.32 -75.47
N THR A 357 31.30 83.12 -75.27
CA THR A 357 29.96 82.61 -74.99
C THR A 357 29.48 81.88 -76.23
N PHE A 358 29.18 80.60 -76.09
CA PHE A 358 28.54 79.83 -77.15
C PHE A 358 27.12 80.36 -77.33
N ILE A 359 26.83 80.97 -78.49
CA ILE A 359 25.47 81.33 -78.89
C ILE A 359 24.94 80.15 -79.69
N PRO A 360 23.99 79.37 -79.14
CA PRO A 360 23.46 78.22 -79.85
C PRO A 360 22.76 78.67 -81.14
N SER A 361 23.00 77.93 -82.22
CA SER A 361 22.23 78.13 -83.46
C SER A 361 20.77 77.69 -83.26
N PRO A 362 19.79 78.27 -83.98
CA PRO A 362 18.39 77.88 -83.85
C PRO A 362 18.14 76.37 -84.11
N ASP A 363 18.99 75.71 -84.91
CA ASP A 363 18.93 74.26 -85.12
C ASP A 363 19.40 73.44 -83.91
N GLN A 364 20.35 73.95 -83.12
CA GLN A 364 20.83 73.28 -81.91
C GLN A 364 19.84 73.42 -80.75
N GLU A 365 19.16 74.56 -80.63
CA GLU A 365 18.06 74.72 -79.66
C GLU A 365 16.90 73.77 -79.98
N ARG A 366 16.54 73.64 -81.27
CA ARG A 366 15.55 72.65 -81.72
C ARG A 366 15.98 71.22 -81.41
N LYS A 367 17.25 70.84 -81.66
CA LYS A 367 17.77 69.50 -81.32
C LYS A 367 17.76 69.22 -79.82
N ALA A 368 18.08 70.21 -78.98
CA ALA A 368 18.02 70.06 -77.53
C ALA A 368 16.58 69.91 -77.02
N LEU A 369 15.64 70.69 -77.56
CA LEU A 369 14.20 70.55 -77.25
C LEU A 369 13.65 69.21 -77.70
N ILE A 370 13.98 68.76 -78.92
CA ILE A 370 13.59 67.44 -79.44
C ILE A 370 14.22 66.33 -78.59
N GLY A 371 15.50 66.45 -78.22
CA GLY A 371 16.18 65.48 -77.36
C GLY A 371 15.53 65.38 -75.97
N GLY A 372 15.16 66.51 -75.38
CA GLY A 372 14.41 66.55 -74.12
C GLY A 372 13.03 65.91 -74.23
N LEU A 373 12.31 66.17 -75.32
CA LEU A 373 11.02 65.53 -75.60
C LEU A 373 11.16 64.01 -75.81
N VAL A 374 12.20 63.56 -76.52
CA VAL A 374 12.50 62.13 -76.69
C VAL A 374 12.81 61.47 -75.35
N TYR A 375 13.63 62.08 -74.50
CA TYR A 375 13.90 61.56 -73.15
C TYR A 375 12.63 61.49 -72.30
N ALA A 376 11.81 62.55 -72.30
CA ALA A 376 10.54 62.56 -71.58
C ALA A 376 9.59 61.47 -72.08
N SER A 377 9.55 61.24 -73.40
CA SER A 377 8.74 60.17 -74.00
C SER A 377 9.22 58.77 -73.61
N LEU A 378 10.54 58.55 -73.54
CA LEU A 378 11.13 57.29 -73.09
C LEU A 378 10.91 57.03 -71.60
N ALA A 379 11.02 58.06 -70.77
CA ALA A 379 10.72 57.98 -69.34
C ALA A 379 9.23 57.65 -69.11
N LEU A 380 8.33 58.28 -69.86
CA LEU A 380 6.90 57.98 -69.82
C LEU A 380 6.61 56.55 -70.28
N PHE A 381 7.27 56.09 -71.35
CA PHE A 381 7.15 54.71 -71.83
C PHE A 381 7.60 53.68 -70.79
N LEU A 382 8.68 53.95 -70.06
CA LEU A 382 9.17 53.07 -69.00
C LEU A 382 8.15 52.95 -67.84
N VAL A 383 7.50 54.05 -67.45
CA VAL A 383 6.42 54.02 -66.46
C VAL A 383 5.21 53.26 -66.98
N LEU A 384 4.81 53.49 -68.23
CA LEU A 384 3.72 52.76 -68.87
C LEU A 384 4.02 51.26 -69.01
N ALA A 385 5.26 50.88 -69.31
CA ALA A 385 5.70 49.49 -69.37
C ALA A 385 5.62 48.83 -67.99
N PHE A 386 6.03 49.52 -66.91
CA PHE A 386 5.87 49.03 -65.55
C PHE A 386 4.39 48.80 -65.19
N VAL A 387 3.52 49.76 -65.50
CA VAL A 387 2.07 49.63 -65.27
C VAL A 387 1.49 48.49 -66.13
N GLY A 388 1.87 48.40 -67.40
CA GLY A 388 1.43 47.37 -68.32
C GLY A 388 1.86 45.96 -67.91
N VAL A 389 3.08 45.78 -67.39
CA VAL A 389 3.54 44.49 -66.86
C VAL A 389 2.77 44.09 -65.62
N ASN A 390 2.44 45.03 -64.72
CA ASN A 390 1.61 44.72 -63.56
C ASN A 390 0.15 44.41 -63.97
N MET A 391 -0.46 45.20 -64.85
CA MET A 391 -1.85 44.98 -65.30
C MET A 391 -2.01 43.72 -66.17
N SER A 392 -1.07 43.43 -67.07
CA SER A 392 -1.12 42.21 -67.90
C SER A 392 -1.05 40.95 -67.04
N GLN A 393 -0.33 40.99 -65.92
CA GLN A 393 -0.28 39.89 -64.97
C GLN A 393 -1.59 39.73 -64.20
N ASP A 394 -2.31 40.82 -63.91
CA ASP A 394 -3.64 40.75 -63.32
C ASP A 394 -4.65 40.13 -64.29
N ILE A 395 -4.60 40.51 -65.58
CA ILE A 395 -5.50 40.01 -66.63
C ILE A 395 -5.23 38.54 -66.97
N LEU A 396 -3.96 38.09 -67.04
CA LEU A 396 -3.61 36.68 -67.21
C LEU A 396 -3.91 35.81 -65.98
N SER A 397 -4.33 36.44 -64.87
CA SER A 397 -4.65 35.77 -63.60
C SER A 397 -6.15 35.68 -63.30
N ILE A 398 -7.00 36.11 -64.23
CA ILE A 398 -8.44 35.80 -64.30
C ILE A 398 -8.58 34.57 -65.19
#